data_AF-A0A2T3AJ21-F1
#
_entry.id   AF-A0A2T3AJ21-F1
#
_cell.length_a   1.000
_cell.length_b   1.000
_cell.length_c   1.000
_cell.angle_alpha   90.00
_cell.angle_beta   90.00
_cell.angle_gamma   90.00
#
_symmetry.space_group_name_H-M   'P 1'
#
loop_
_entity.id
_entity.type
_entity.pdbx_description
1 polymer ?
#
loop_
_entity_poly.entity_id
_entity_poly.type
_entity_poly.pdbx_seq_one_letter_code
_entity_poly.pdbx_strand_id
1 'polypeptide(L)'
;MGAGNLAVQGVEYPADVPGFLAGGDKQGSATMAKLVQQAMASCPDSKVVMAGYSQGGQLVHNAAAMLPANAVSKVAGAVIFGDPDNGAAVAGVPAAKTKVICHAGDNICQHGDLILTPHLTYSADAATAASFVAGL
;
A
#
# COMPACT_ATOMS: atom_id res chain seq x y z
N MET A 1 -18.30 7.78 4.94
CA MET A 1 -17.93 6.40 5.32
C MET A 1 -18.40 6.14 6.75
N GLY A 2 -18.91 4.95 7.05
CA GLY A 2 -19.28 4.52 8.41
C GLY A 2 -18.82 3.08 8.63
N ALA A 3 -18.78 2.59 9.88
CA ALA A 3 -18.21 1.28 10.21
C ALA A 3 -18.86 0.09 9.46
N GLY A 4 -20.12 0.20 9.03
CA GLY A 4 -20.80 -0.81 8.22
C GLY A 4 -20.49 -0.75 6.71
N ASN A 5 -19.79 0.28 6.24
CA ASN A 5 -19.50 0.52 4.81
C ASN A 5 -18.00 0.47 4.50
N LEU A 6 -17.19 -0.07 5.41
CA LEU A 6 -15.76 -0.29 5.24
C LEU A 6 -15.46 -1.77 5.44
N ALA A 7 -14.92 -2.41 4.41
CA ALA A 7 -14.35 -3.75 4.51
C ALA A 7 -12.83 -3.64 4.48
N VAL A 8 -12.15 -4.35 5.38
CA VAL A 8 -10.68 -4.42 5.42
C VAL A 8 -10.29 -5.87 5.18
N GLN A 9 -9.41 -6.08 4.21
CA GLN A 9 -8.89 -7.39 3.87
C GLN A 9 -7.37 -7.37 3.98
N GLY A 10 -6.83 -8.18 4.89
CA GLY A 10 -5.39 -8.37 5.02
C GLY A 10 -4.83 -9.14 3.82
N VAL A 11 -3.60 -8.83 3.44
CA VAL A 11 -2.82 -9.66 2.51
C VAL A 11 -2.04 -10.65 3.35
N GLU A 12 -2.26 -11.94 3.13
CA GLU A 12 -1.48 -12.99 3.80
C GLU A 12 -0.15 -13.19 3.05
N TYR A 13 0.96 -12.96 3.74
CA TYR A 13 2.32 -13.15 3.24
C TYR A 13 3.29 -13.31 4.43
N PRO A 14 4.51 -13.85 4.22
CA PRO A 14 5.44 -14.14 5.32
C PRO A 14 5.94 -12.91 6.09
N ALA A 15 5.99 -11.74 5.43
CA ALA A 15 6.50 -10.49 5.99
C ALA A 15 7.91 -10.62 6.64
N ASP A 16 8.80 -11.38 6.01
CA ASP A 16 10.11 -11.73 6.54
C ASP A 16 11.24 -10.83 5.99
N VAL A 17 12.40 -10.85 6.66
CA VAL A 17 13.56 -10.05 6.23
C VAL A 17 14.04 -10.42 4.81
N PRO A 18 14.15 -11.69 4.42
CA PRO A 18 14.52 -12.05 3.05
C PRO A 18 13.57 -11.48 2.00
N GLY A 19 12.25 -11.52 2.23
CA GLY A 19 11.26 -10.92 1.34
C GLY A 19 11.41 -9.41 1.24
N PHE A 20 11.68 -8.72 2.36
CA PHE A 20 11.96 -7.29 2.37
C PHE A 20 13.18 -6.94 1.52
N LEU A 21 14.30 -7.64 1.73
CA LEU A 21 15.54 -7.39 1.00
C LEU A 21 15.45 -7.76 -0.48
N ALA A 22 14.48 -8.59 -0.86
CA ALA A 22 14.26 -9.01 -2.25
C ALA A 22 13.34 -8.07 -3.05
N GLY A 23 12.86 -6.95 -2.49
CA GLY A 23 11.91 -6.06 -3.17
C GLY A 23 10.44 -6.37 -2.84
N GLY A 24 10.18 -7.06 -1.73
CA GLY A 24 8.85 -7.49 -1.30
C GLY A 24 8.55 -8.93 -1.67
N ASP A 25 7.75 -9.61 -0.85
CA ASP A 25 7.36 -10.99 -1.13
C ASP A 25 6.57 -11.09 -2.45
N LYS A 26 7.06 -11.94 -3.36
CA LYS A 26 6.47 -12.11 -4.69
C LYS A 26 5.06 -12.71 -4.61
N GLN A 27 4.85 -13.67 -3.71
CA GLN A 27 3.55 -14.33 -3.57
C GLN A 27 2.54 -13.38 -2.92
N GLY A 28 2.94 -12.66 -1.88
CA GLY A 28 2.15 -11.61 -1.23
C GLY A 28 1.76 -10.50 -2.20
N SER A 29 2.67 -10.08 -3.07
CA SER A 29 2.39 -9.09 -4.13
C SER A 29 1.31 -9.59 -5.10
N ALA A 30 1.43 -10.84 -5.55
CA ALA A 30 0.43 -11.47 -6.41
C ALA A 30 -0.91 -11.68 -5.69
N THR A 31 -0.88 -12.04 -4.41
CA THR A 31 -2.08 -12.16 -3.55
C THR A 31 -2.78 -10.82 -3.42
N MET A 32 -2.06 -9.73 -3.18
CA MET A 32 -2.65 -8.38 -3.13
C MET A 32 -3.31 -8.00 -4.46
N ALA A 33 -2.64 -8.23 -5.60
CA ALA A 33 -3.23 -7.97 -6.91
C ALA A 33 -4.52 -8.80 -7.15
N LYS A 34 -4.51 -10.07 -6.75
CA LYS A 34 -5.69 -10.95 -6.81
C LYS A 34 -6.84 -10.44 -5.93
N LEU A 35 -6.54 -10.02 -4.69
CA LEU A 35 -7.54 -9.49 -3.77
C LEU A 35 -8.18 -8.19 -4.30
N VAL A 36 -7.39 -7.32 -4.94
CA VAL A 36 -7.91 -6.12 -5.62
C VAL A 36 -8.90 -6.50 -6.72
N GLN A 37 -8.53 -7.45 -7.59
CA GLN A 37 -9.43 -7.92 -8.65
C GLN A 37 -10.69 -8.58 -8.10
N GLN A 38 -10.56 -9.37 -7.02
CA GLN A 38 -11.69 -10.00 -6.35
C GLN A 38 -12.65 -8.95 -5.77
N ALA A 39 -12.13 -7.92 -5.09
CA ALA A 39 -12.94 -6.84 -4.56
C ALA A 39 -13.70 -6.11 -5.69
N MET A 40 -13.04 -5.82 -6.81
CA MET A 40 -13.68 -5.18 -7.98
C MET A 40 -14.74 -6.07 -8.65
N ALA A 41 -14.57 -7.39 -8.63
CA ALA A 41 -15.53 -8.34 -9.20
C ALA A 41 -16.74 -8.56 -8.28
N SER A 42 -16.51 -8.70 -6.97
CA SER A 42 -17.57 -8.95 -5.99
C SER A 42 -18.36 -7.69 -5.63
N CYS A 43 -17.72 -6.52 -5.69
CA CYS A 43 -18.30 -5.24 -5.29
C CYS A 43 -17.96 -4.16 -6.34
N PRO A 44 -18.57 -4.19 -7.54
CA PRO A 44 -18.19 -3.32 -8.66
C PRO A 44 -18.36 -1.82 -8.38
N ASP A 45 -19.24 -1.46 -7.45
CA ASP A 45 -19.47 -0.06 -7.05
C ASP A 45 -18.55 0.39 -5.90
N SER A 46 -17.83 -0.53 -5.26
CA SER A 46 -16.93 -0.20 -4.16
C SER A 46 -15.66 0.50 -4.64
N LYS A 47 -15.21 1.47 -3.86
CA LYS A 47 -13.89 2.10 -4.02
C LYS A 47 -12.84 1.19 -3.39
N VAL A 48 -11.90 0.70 -4.19
CA VAL A 48 -10.79 -0.14 -3.72
C VAL A 48 -9.57 0.73 -3.47
N VAL A 49 -9.02 0.69 -2.26
CA VAL A 49 -7.79 1.38 -1.87
C VAL A 49 -6.76 0.32 -1.48
N MET A 50 -5.53 0.48 -1.98
CA MET A 50 -4.40 -0.36 -1.55
C MET A 50 -3.64 0.35 -0.43
N ALA A 51 -3.24 -0.39 0.60
CA ALA A 51 -2.46 0.17 1.69
C ALA A 51 -1.32 -0.76 2.10
N GLY A 52 -0.19 -0.19 2.47
CA GLY A 52 1.02 -0.92 2.85
C GLY A 52 1.85 -0.21 3.90
N TYR A 53 2.57 -0.98 4.71
CA TYR A 53 3.56 -0.46 5.66
C TYR A 53 4.87 -1.23 5.49
N SER A 54 6.01 -0.54 5.40
CA SER A 54 7.33 -1.16 5.26
C SER A 54 7.38 -2.11 4.05
N GLN A 55 7.72 -3.39 4.23
CA GLN A 55 7.62 -4.40 3.15
C GLN A 55 6.24 -4.43 2.47
N GLY A 56 5.16 -4.19 3.21
CA GLY A 56 3.81 -4.11 2.63
C GLY A 56 3.65 -2.96 1.64
N GLY A 57 4.46 -1.89 1.74
CA GLY A 57 4.56 -0.84 0.73
C GLY A 57 5.11 -1.36 -0.60
N GLN A 58 6.16 -2.16 -0.56
CA GLN A 58 6.72 -2.83 -1.74
C GLN A 58 5.66 -3.74 -2.40
N LEU A 59 4.84 -4.45 -1.60
CA LEU A 59 3.70 -5.21 -2.11
C LEU A 59 2.68 -4.33 -2.84
N VAL A 60 2.39 -3.11 -2.35
CA VAL A 60 1.51 -2.16 -3.05
C VAL A 60 2.09 -1.77 -4.42
N HIS A 61 3.37 -1.43 -4.49
CA HIS A 61 4.06 -1.13 -5.75
C HIS A 61 4.01 -2.31 -6.73
N ASN A 62 4.38 -3.49 -6.26
CA ASN A 62 4.41 -4.71 -7.06
C ASN A 62 3.02 -5.12 -7.54
N ALA A 63 2.02 -5.12 -6.66
CA ALA A 63 0.64 -5.45 -7.01
C ALA A 63 0.08 -4.49 -8.07
N ALA A 64 0.34 -3.19 -7.92
CA ALA A 64 -0.09 -2.19 -8.90
C ALA A 64 0.54 -2.45 -10.28
N ALA A 65 1.81 -2.84 -10.34
CA ALA A 65 2.49 -3.20 -11.58
C ALA A 65 1.99 -4.52 -12.20
N MET A 66 1.51 -5.47 -11.39
CA MET A 66 0.95 -6.75 -11.84
C MET A 66 -0.50 -6.62 -12.33
N LEU A 67 -1.24 -5.61 -11.88
CA LEU A 67 -2.63 -5.41 -12.27
C LEU A 67 -2.74 -5.05 -13.77
N PRO A 68 -3.70 -5.63 -14.50
CA PRO A 68 -4.05 -5.16 -15.83
C PRO A 68 -4.41 -3.66 -15.83
N ALA A 69 -4.11 -2.95 -16.92
CA ALA A 69 -4.32 -1.50 -17.01
C ALA A 69 -5.75 -1.05 -16.69
N ASN A 70 -6.76 -1.83 -17.10
CA ASN A 70 -8.17 -1.57 -16.80
C ASN A 70 -8.56 -1.80 -15.33
N ALA A 71 -7.80 -2.62 -14.60
CA ALA A 71 -8.01 -2.86 -13.17
C ALA A 71 -7.30 -1.78 -12.35
N VAL A 72 -6.01 -1.52 -12.60
CA VAL A 72 -5.24 -0.53 -11.82
C VAL A 72 -5.81 0.88 -11.95
N SER A 73 -6.34 1.25 -13.14
CA SER A 73 -7.01 2.54 -13.35
C SER A 73 -8.31 2.72 -12.54
N LYS A 74 -8.89 1.63 -12.01
CA LYS A 74 -10.07 1.65 -11.13
C LYS A 74 -9.71 1.67 -9.65
N VAL A 75 -8.43 1.53 -9.28
CA VAL A 75 -7.99 1.72 -7.90
C VAL A 75 -8.26 3.17 -7.50
N ALA A 76 -9.00 3.35 -6.40
CA ALA A 76 -9.41 4.65 -5.91
C ALA A 76 -8.23 5.44 -5.35
N GLY A 77 -7.29 4.76 -4.69
CA GLY A 77 -6.00 5.31 -4.27
C GLY A 77 -5.07 4.29 -3.63
N ALA A 78 -3.87 4.75 -3.30
CA ALA A 78 -2.84 3.99 -2.61
C ALA A 78 -2.30 4.79 -1.41
N VAL A 79 -2.10 4.13 -0.27
CA VAL A 79 -1.49 4.74 0.92
C VAL A 79 -0.34 3.87 1.41
N ILE A 80 0.85 4.44 1.58
CA ILE A 80 2.02 3.69 2.04
C ILE A 80 2.66 4.41 3.21
N PHE A 81 2.95 3.67 4.28
CA PHE A 81 3.67 4.16 5.46
C PHE A 81 5.07 3.54 5.51
N GLY A 82 6.12 4.34 5.72
CA GLY A 82 7.48 3.82 5.84
C GLY A 82 7.94 3.11 4.57
N ASP A 83 7.73 3.74 3.41
CA ASP A 83 7.90 3.12 2.09
C ASP A 83 9.38 2.84 1.75
N PRO A 84 9.79 1.58 1.56
CA PRO A 84 11.15 1.24 1.12
C PRO A 84 11.47 1.75 -0.29
N ASP A 85 10.44 1.88 -1.13
CA ASP A 85 10.53 2.38 -2.50
C ASP A 85 10.22 3.88 -2.60
N ASN A 86 10.33 4.62 -1.48
CA ASN A 86 9.98 6.03 -1.38
C ASN A 86 10.59 6.87 -2.52
N GLY A 87 9.75 7.63 -3.21
CA GLY A 87 10.10 8.40 -4.40
C GLY A 87 9.78 7.70 -5.73
N ALA A 88 9.56 6.38 -5.72
CA ALA A 88 9.00 5.66 -6.86
C ALA A 88 7.49 5.92 -7.01
N ALA A 89 6.99 5.88 -8.23
CA ALA A 89 5.56 5.94 -8.49
C ALA A 89 4.90 4.56 -8.27
N VAL A 90 3.69 4.55 -7.72
CA VAL A 90 2.82 3.36 -7.73
C VAL A 90 2.27 3.21 -9.15
N ALA A 91 2.70 2.17 -9.87
CA ALA A 91 2.40 1.98 -11.28
C ALA A 91 0.88 2.02 -11.56
N GLY A 92 0.45 2.83 -12.53
CA GLY A 92 -0.96 2.93 -12.92
C GLY A 92 -1.88 3.68 -11.94
N VAL A 93 -1.40 4.06 -10.75
CA VAL A 93 -2.15 4.89 -9.78
C VAL A 93 -1.62 6.33 -9.86
N PRO A 94 -2.45 7.32 -10.23
CA PRO A 94 -2.02 8.71 -10.34
C PRO A 94 -1.41 9.24 -9.02
N ALA A 95 -0.38 10.09 -9.10
CA ALA A 95 0.24 10.69 -7.92
C ALA A 95 -0.75 11.45 -7.02
N ALA A 96 -1.78 12.08 -7.60
CA ALA A 96 -2.85 12.74 -6.85
C ALA A 96 -3.71 11.77 -6.02
N LYS A 97 -3.65 10.46 -6.31
CA LYS A 97 -4.36 9.37 -5.63
C LYS A 97 -3.40 8.47 -4.84
N THR A 98 -2.14 8.87 -4.70
CA THR A 98 -1.12 8.15 -3.93
C THR A 98 -0.63 9.00 -2.78
N LYS A 99 -0.65 8.45 -1.56
CA LYS A 99 -0.11 9.10 -0.36
C LYS A 99 0.96 8.21 0.27
N VAL A 100 2.21 8.60 0.09
CA VAL A 100 3.34 8.04 0.83
C VAL A 100 3.59 8.90 2.06
N ILE A 101 3.73 8.28 3.23
CA ILE A 101 4.03 8.93 4.51
C ILE A 101 5.34 8.32 5.00
N CYS A 102 6.39 9.14 4.99
CA CYS A 102 7.72 8.79 5.45
C CYS A 102 8.16 9.78 6.52
N HIS A 103 8.45 9.29 7.72
CA HIS A 103 8.94 10.12 8.81
C HIS A 103 10.39 10.55 8.60
N ALA A 104 10.71 11.76 9.04
CA ALA A 104 12.09 12.21 9.09
C ALA A 104 12.92 11.27 9.99
N GLY A 105 14.04 10.77 9.47
CA GLY A 105 14.88 9.81 10.17
C GLY A 105 14.41 8.36 10.07
N ASP A 106 13.35 8.05 9.33
CA ASP A 106 13.05 6.68 8.96
C ASP A 106 14.08 6.19 7.93
N ASN A 107 14.92 5.25 8.34
CA ASN A 107 15.99 4.70 7.52
C ASN A 107 15.46 3.78 6.41
N ILE A 108 14.27 3.20 6.58
CA ILE A 108 13.63 2.38 5.54
C ILE A 108 13.24 3.25 4.34
N CYS A 109 12.68 4.44 4.60
CA CYS A 109 12.37 5.44 3.57
C CYS A 109 13.61 6.04 2.86
N GLN A 110 14.80 5.75 3.38
CA GLN A 110 16.09 6.14 2.81
C GLN A 110 16.77 4.96 2.11
N HIS A 111 16.00 3.93 1.79
CA HIS A 111 16.45 2.70 1.12
C HIS A 111 17.45 1.87 1.94
N GLY A 112 17.43 2.02 3.27
CA GLY A 112 18.16 1.14 4.18
C GLY A 112 17.25 0.08 4.82
N ASP A 113 17.80 -0.63 5.80
CA ASP A 113 17.18 -1.79 6.46
C ASP A 113 17.13 -1.69 7.99
N LEU A 114 17.62 -0.57 8.56
CA LEU A 114 17.59 -0.31 9.99
C LEU A 114 16.20 0.12 10.46
N ILE A 115 15.71 -0.56 11.51
CA ILE A 115 14.47 -0.18 12.19
C ILE A 115 14.79 0.82 13.28
N LEU A 116 14.48 2.09 13.01
CA LEU A 116 14.60 3.19 13.97
C LEU A 116 13.22 3.62 14.47
N THR A 117 13.16 4.35 15.59
CA THR A 117 11.90 4.83 16.18
C THR A 117 10.96 5.54 15.18
N PRO A 118 11.44 6.39 14.25
CA PRO A 118 10.55 7.00 13.24
C PRO A 118 9.77 5.98 12.41
N HIS A 119 10.33 4.80 12.14
CA HIS A 119 9.65 3.73 11.41
C HIS A 119 8.48 3.10 12.19
N LEU A 120 8.46 3.23 13.52
CA LEU A 120 7.52 2.54 14.41
C LEU A 120 6.35 3.41 14.87
N THR A 121 6.21 4.63 14.33
CA THR A 121 5.32 5.67 14.88
C THR A 121 4.18 6.10 13.94
N TYR A 122 3.97 5.40 12.82
CA TYR A 122 2.97 5.75 11.82
C TYR A 122 1.51 5.67 12.27
N SER A 123 1.23 5.13 13.46
CA SER A 123 -0.10 5.22 14.06
C SER A 123 -0.54 6.68 14.28
N ALA A 124 0.41 7.60 14.46
CA ALA A 124 0.15 9.04 14.57
C ALA A 124 -0.48 9.63 13.28
N ASP A 125 -0.22 9.01 12.13
CA ASP A 125 -0.64 9.51 10.81
C ASP A 125 -1.93 8.88 10.30
N ALA A 126 -2.52 7.95 11.07
CA ALA A 126 -3.75 7.25 10.67
C ALA A 126 -4.87 8.23 10.30
N ALA A 127 -5.03 9.33 11.04
CA ALA A 127 -6.03 10.36 10.74
C ALA A 127 -5.73 11.11 9.42
N THR A 128 -4.45 11.42 9.16
CA THR A 128 -4.01 12.06 7.92
C THR A 128 -4.27 11.15 6.71
N ALA A 129 -3.90 9.88 6.82
CA ALA A 129 -4.15 8.87 5.79
C ALA A 129 -5.65 8.65 5.54
N ALA A 130 -6.45 8.53 6.59
CA ALA A 130 -7.89 8.38 6.47
C ALA A 130 -8.54 9.61 5.81
N SER A 131 -8.09 10.82 6.17
CA SER A 131 -8.58 12.07 5.58
C SER A 131 -8.24 12.17 4.10
N PHE A 132 -7.03 11.75 3.71
CA PHE A 132 -6.64 11.64 2.31
C PHE A 132 -7.56 10.68 1.55
N VAL A 133 -7.75 9.46 2.05
CA VAL A 133 -8.61 8.45 1.40
C VAL A 133 -10.06 8.92 1.29
N ALA A 134 -10.59 9.58 2.32
CA ALA A 134 -11.96 10.11 2.31
C ALA A 134 -12.18 11.24 1.30
N GLY A 135 -11.10 11.87 0.82
CA GLY A 135 -11.15 12.93 -0.19
C GLY A 135 -11.02 12.44 -1.65
N LEU A 136 -10.87 11.14 -1.89
CA LEU A 136 -10.76 10.52 -3.22
C LEU A 136 -12.12 10.19 -3.84
#